data_AF-A0A382KW74-F1
#
_entry.id   AF-A0A382KW74-F1
#
_cell.length_a   1.000
_cell.length_b   1.000
_cell.length_c   1.000
_cell.angle_alpha   90.00
_cell.angle_beta   90.00
_cell.angle_gamma   90.00
#
_symmetry.space_group_name_H-M   'P 1'
#
loop_
_entity.id
_entity.type
_entity.pdbx_description
1 polymer ?
#
loop_
_entity_poly.entity_id
_entity_poly.type
_entity_poly.pdbx_seq_one_letter_code
_entity_poly.pdbx_strand_id
1 'polypeptide(L)'
;VLAGLLSVPPDETLGDYAIPCFSLAKRLRKNPVEIAREVAGKVAPLLTDGERIAGVSAAGPYVNFSLNRSCFIEHVLSEIAARGENYGSGDQGAGKTLVIDFASPNLARPVHIAHLRSIAIGQAIYRIHDFVGWKCVGINHWGDYGTNFGQLLAAYLMWADPEKVKANPVSELLALYIRFNEEKEQNPDLQDEAKKCLRRLADGDAEMVSLWRFFIDEGRREAERIYDILDVHFDEFLGESFFADKLEDVVELYQKAGLAEESDGALIVRLDGDGEDIPAPCMLRTSNGTSTYHSRDIAALLHRHEKYAFDRVVYVTDMRQILHFRQIFKA
;
A
#
# COMPACT_ATOMS: atom_id res chain seq x y z
N VAL A 1 14.46 -6.60 -29.34
CA VAL A 1 15.18 -5.30 -29.49
C VAL A 1 14.29 -4.22 -30.13
N LEU A 2 13.65 -4.45 -31.29
CA LEU A 2 12.78 -3.45 -31.94
C LEU A 2 11.41 -3.26 -31.27
N ALA A 3 10.79 -4.33 -30.75
CA ALA A 3 9.49 -4.22 -30.06
C ALA A 3 9.52 -3.27 -28.85
N GLY A 4 10.65 -3.18 -28.13
CA GLY A 4 10.84 -2.25 -27.02
C GLY A 4 11.09 -0.79 -27.45
N LEU A 5 11.12 -0.49 -28.75
CA LEU A 5 11.21 0.87 -29.29
C LEU A 5 9.87 1.37 -29.83
N LEU A 6 8.81 0.54 -29.82
CA LEU A 6 7.49 0.99 -30.22
C LEU A 6 6.94 1.99 -29.19
N SER A 7 6.41 3.09 -29.69
CA SER A 7 5.71 4.10 -28.90
C SER A 7 4.41 4.51 -29.60
N VAL A 8 3.60 5.32 -28.94
CA VAL A 8 2.52 6.06 -29.59
C VAL A 8 3.14 7.28 -30.30
N PRO A 9 2.74 7.62 -31.53
CA PRO A 9 3.20 8.85 -32.18
C PRO A 9 2.77 10.10 -31.39
N PRO A 10 3.47 11.23 -31.52
CA PRO A 10 3.12 12.48 -30.85
C PRO A 10 1.81 13.10 -31.36
N ASP A 11 1.35 12.69 -32.54
CA ASP A 11 0.09 13.10 -33.17
C ASP A 11 -0.58 11.85 -33.75
N GLU A 12 -1.82 11.60 -33.33
CA GLU A 12 -2.62 10.42 -33.70
C GLU A 12 -2.95 10.37 -35.20
N THR A 13 -2.86 11.50 -35.91
CA THR A 13 -3.05 11.55 -37.38
C THR A 13 -1.90 10.91 -38.15
N LEU A 14 -0.74 10.72 -37.50
CA LEU A 14 0.46 10.16 -38.12
C LEU A 14 0.47 8.62 -38.17
N GLY A 15 -0.37 7.97 -37.37
CA GLY A 15 -0.48 6.51 -37.26
C GLY A 15 -0.87 6.06 -35.86
N ASP A 16 -0.90 4.74 -35.65
CA ASP A 16 -1.25 4.12 -34.37
C ASP A 16 -0.01 3.79 -33.53
N TYR A 17 1.11 3.44 -34.19
CA TYR A 17 2.39 3.19 -33.55
C TYR A 17 3.53 3.93 -34.25
N ALA A 18 4.60 4.22 -33.51
CA ALA A 18 5.80 4.86 -34.03
C ALA A 18 7.07 4.21 -33.49
N ILE A 19 8.16 4.34 -34.25
CA ILE A 19 9.52 4.05 -33.81
C ILE A 19 10.34 5.35 -33.84
N PRO A 20 10.74 5.89 -32.68
CA PRO A 20 11.62 7.05 -32.61
C PRO A 20 13.05 6.67 -32.99
N CYS A 21 13.52 7.16 -34.14
CA CYS A 21 14.83 6.79 -34.68
C CYS A 21 16.01 7.49 -34.01
N PHE A 22 15.77 8.42 -33.08
CA PHE A 22 16.83 9.05 -32.25
C PHE A 22 17.64 8.02 -31.47
N SER A 23 16.97 6.99 -30.94
CA SER A 23 17.58 5.88 -30.23
C SER A 23 18.59 5.10 -31.09
N LEU A 24 18.39 5.10 -32.41
CA LEU A 24 19.21 4.40 -33.39
C LEU A 24 20.35 5.25 -33.95
N ALA A 25 20.28 6.59 -33.81
CA ALA A 25 21.20 7.53 -34.44
C ALA A 25 22.66 7.32 -34.00
N LYS A 26 22.90 7.13 -32.70
CA LYS A 26 24.25 6.88 -32.17
C LYS A 26 24.84 5.56 -32.68
N ARG A 27 24.00 4.52 -32.78
CA ARG A 27 24.41 3.18 -33.22
C ARG A 27 24.69 3.12 -34.73
N LEU A 28 23.85 3.79 -35.52
CA LEU A 28 23.94 3.81 -36.97
C LEU A 28 24.79 4.96 -37.51
N ARG A 29 25.24 5.88 -36.63
CA ARG A 29 26.01 7.10 -36.95
C ARG A 29 25.38 7.87 -38.11
N LYS A 30 24.06 8.02 -38.07
CA LYS A 30 23.26 8.56 -39.16
C LYS A 30 22.16 9.48 -38.63
N ASN A 31 21.74 10.44 -39.46
CA ASN A 31 20.66 11.35 -39.12
C ASN A 31 19.35 10.55 -38.87
N PRO A 32 18.67 10.75 -37.71
CA PRO A 32 17.40 10.09 -37.39
C PRO A 32 16.34 10.15 -38.50
N VAL A 33 16.27 11.27 -39.23
CA VAL A 33 15.31 11.47 -40.33
C VAL A 33 15.65 10.58 -41.53
N GLU A 34 16.93 10.43 -41.84
CA GLU A 34 17.37 9.52 -42.91
C GLU A 34 17.15 8.06 -42.50
N ILE A 35 17.43 7.73 -41.23
CA ILE A 35 17.13 6.40 -40.67
C ILE A 35 15.63 6.09 -40.83
N ALA A 36 14.76 7.01 -40.43
CA ALA A 36 13.31 6.82 -40.53
C ALA A 36 12.86 6.59 -41.99
N ARG A 37 13.34 7.42 -42.92
CA ARG A 37 13.04 7.24 -44.36
C ARG A 37 13.51 5.89 -44.91
N GLU A 38 14.72 5.47 -44.56
CA GLU A 38 15.26 4.19 -45.02
C GLU A 38 14.53 3.00 -44.41
N VAL A 39 14.19 3.06 -43.12
CA VAL A 39 13.44 1.99 -42.46
C VAL A 39 12.04 1.91 -43.04
N ALA A 40 11.31 3.03 -43.17
CA ALA A 40 9.99 3.05 -43.80
C ALA A 40 10.03 2.49 -45.23
N GLY A 41 11.02 2.92 -46.04
CA GLY A 41 11.19 2.44 -47.41
C GLY A 41 11.56 0.95 -47.53
N LYS A 42 12.25 0.39 -46.54
CA LYS A 42 12.56 -1.05 -46.47
C LYS A 42 11.39 -1.88 -45.94
N VAL A 43 10.57 -1.31 -45.05
CA VAL A 43 9.45 -2.01 -44.42
C VAL A 43 8.21 -1.99 -45.30
N ALA A 44 7.94 -0.89 -46.02
CA ALA A 44 6.74 -0.77 -46.85
C ALA A 44 6.55 -1.93 -47.85
N PRO A 45 7.59 -2.43 -48.55
CA PRO A 45 7.44 -3.57 -49.46
C PRO A 45 7.24 -4.92 -48.75
N LEU A 46 7.58 -5.02 -47.46
CA LEU A 46 7.40 -6.23 -46.65
C LEU A 46 5.98 -6.34 -46.08
N LEU A 47 5.22 -5.25 -46.11
CA LEU A 47 3.80 -5.25 -45.74
C LEU A 47 2.99 -5.80 -46.91
N THR A 48 3.13 -7.10 -47.18
CA THR A 48 2.30 -7.78 -48.16
C THR A 48 0.88 -7.89 -47.62
N ASP A 49 -0.08 -7.46 -48.43
CA ASP A 49 -1.54 -7.60 -48.25
C ASP A 49 -2.24 -6.66 -47.27
N GLY A 50 -1.51 -5.81 -46.55
CA GLY A 50 -2.13 -4.79 -45.69
C GLY A 50 -3.07 -5.35 -44.62
N GLU A 51 -3.00 -6.65 -44.33
CA GLU A 51 -3.99 -7.37 -43.52
C GLU A 51 -4.04 -6.81 -42.09
N ARG A 52 -2.88 -6.59 -41.47
CA ARG A 52 -2.79 -6.05 -40.10
C ARG A 52 -2.31 -4.60 -40.04
N ILE A 53 -1.45 -4.20 -40.98
CA ILE A 53 -0.87 -2.86 -41.07
C ILE A 53 -1.28 -2.27 -42.41
N ALA A 54 -2.10 -1.23 -42.39
CA ALA A 54 -2.56 -0.53 -43.58
C ALA A 54 -1.46 0.30 -44.25
N GLY A 55 -0.46 0.75 -43.50
CA GLY A 55 0.65 1.50 -44.07
C GLY A 55 1.78 1.80 -43.10
N VAL A 56 2.91 2.20 -43.68
CA VAL A 56 4.07 2.72 -42.95
C VAL A 56 4.52 4.01 -43.61
N SER A 57 4.85 5.02 -42.82
CA SER A 57 5.33 6.31 -43.31
C SER A 57 6.49 6.82 -42.46
N ALA A 58 7.34 7.67 -43.04
CA ALA A 58 8.35 8.40 -42.29
C ALA A 58 7.89 9.84 -42.11
N ALA A 59 7.74 10.29 -40.86
CA ALA A 59 7.46 11.68 -40.53
C ALA A 59 8.54 12.21 -39.59
N GLY A 60 9.38 13.10 -40.11
CA GLY A 60 10.56 13.57 -39.38
C GLY A 60 11.44 12.39 -38.92
N PRO A 61 11.81 12.31 -37.63
CA PRO A 61 12.67 11.25 -37.08
C PRO A 61 11.90 9.99 -36.63
N TYR A 62 10.65 9.80 -37.09
CA TYR A 62 9.80 8.67 -36.71
C TYR A 62 9.43 7.82 -37.93
N VAL A 63 9.37 6.51 -37.71
CA VAL A 63 8.68 5.57 -38.60
C VAL A 63 7.32 5.28 -37.99
N ASN A 64 6.26 5.70 -38.64
CA ASN A 64 4.88 5.53 -38.17
C ASN A 64 4.21 4.38 -38.90
N PHE A 65 3.36 3.66 -38.17
CA PHE A 65 2.60 2.52 -38.64
C PHE A 65 1.13 2.78 -38.43
N SER A 66 0.33 2.59 -39.47
CA SER A 66 -1.13 2.64 -39.40
C SER A 66 -1.67 1.21 -39.46
N LEU A 67 -2.51 0.84 -38.51
CA LEU A 67 -3.18 -0.45 -38.47
C LEU A 67 -4.29 -0.50 -39.53
N ASN A 68 -4.55 -1.69 -40.04
CA ASN A 68 -5.78 -1.94 -40.77
C ASN A 68 -6.95 -1.93 -39.79
N ARG A 69 -7.75 -0.85 -39.81
CA ARG A 69 -8.83 -0.64 -38.83
C ARG A 69 -9.87 -1.75 -38.86
N SER A 70 -10.24 -2.25 -40.03
CA SER A 70 -11.25 -3.32 -40.15
C SER A 70 -10.75 -4.60 -39.49
N CYS A 71 -9.52 -5.03 -39.80
CA CYS A 71 -8.92 -6.21 -39.18
C CYS A 71 -8.71 -6.03 -37.67
N PHE A 72 -8.24 -4.86 -37.23
CA PHE A 72 -8.05 -4.57 -35.82
C PHE A 72 -9.37 -4.63 -35.03
N ILE A 73 -10.43 -4.01 -35.54
CA ILE A 73 -11.76 -4.04 -34.90
C ILE A 73 -12.30 -5.47 -34.85
N GLU A 74 -12.24 -6.21 -35.95
CA GLU A 74 -12.68 -7.61 -35.99
C GLU A 74 -11.92 -8.48 -34.98
N HIS A 75 -10.60 -8.32 -34.90
CA HIS A 75 -9.78 -9.03 -33.94
C HIS A 75 -10.15 -8.69 -32.49
N VAL A 76 -10.24 -7.39 -32.16
CA VAL A 76 -10.57 -6.94 -30.80
C VAL A 76 -11.97 -7.42 -30.38
N LEU A 77 -12.98 -7.28 -31.24
CA LEU A 77 -14.33 -7.73 -30.93
C LEU A 77 -14.40 -9.25 -30.77
N SER A 78 -13.66 -10.00 -31.59
CA SER A 78 -13.57 -11.46 -31.46
C SER A 78 -12.89 -11.87 -30.15
N GLU A 79 -11.81 -11.20 -29.75
CA GLU A 79 -11.13 -11.43 -28.48
C GLU A 79 -12.02 -11.08 -27.28
N ILE A 80 -12.73 -9.95 -27.32
CA ILE A 80 -13.70 -9.57 -26.27
C ILE A 80 -14.78 -10.64 -26.17
N ALA A 81 -15.36 -11.07 -27.28
CA ALA A 81 -16.41 -12.09 -27.29
C ALA A 81 -15.90 -13.45 -26.79
N ALA A 82 -14.69 -13.86 -27.17
CA ALA A 82 -14.11 -15.13 -26.77
C ALA A 82 -13.69 -15.16 -25.28
N ARG A 83 -13.18 -14.04 -24.76
CA ARG A 83 -12.65 -13.96 -23.39
C ARG A 83 -13.67 -13.48 -22.37
N GLY A 84 -14.71 -12.76 -22.78
CA GLY A 84 -15.77 -12.25 -21.91
C GLY A 84 -15.21 -11.40 -20.76
N GLU A 85 -15.56 -11.75 -19.53
CA GLU A 85 -15.09 -11.09 -18.30
C GLU A 85 -13.55 -11.16 -18.13
N ASN A 86 -12.88 -12.10 -18.80
CA ASN A 86 -11.43 -12.24 -18.79
C ASN A 86 -10.73 -11.41 -19.89
N TYR A 87 -11.44 -10.59 -20.65
CA TYR A 87 -10.78 -9.71 -21.62
C TYR A 87 -9.89 -8.68 -20.91
N GLY A 88 -8.62 -8.60 -21.31
CA GLY A 88 -7.61 -7.77 -20.64
C GLY A 88 -6.90 -8.45 -19.47
N SER A 89 -7.28 -9.67 -19.09
CA SER A 89 -6.53 -10.47 -18.12
C SER A 89 -5.21 -10.95 -18.71
N GLY A 90 -4.34 -11.51 -17.87
CA GLY A 90 -3.09 -12.09 -18.34
C GLY A 90 -2.35 -12.84 -17.25
N ASP A 91 -1.12 -13.23 -17.57
CA ASP A 91 -0.22 -14.01 -16.74
C ASP A 91 1.01 -13.20 -16.27
N GLN A 92 0.93 -11.86 -16.31
CA GLN A 92 2.04 -10.97 -15.92
C GLN A 92 2.53 -11.23 -14.48
N GLY A 93 1.61 -11.67 -13.61
CA GLY A 93 1.86 -12.06 -12.23
C GLY A 93 2.09 -13.54 -11.97
N ALA A 94 2.09 -14.39 -12.99
CA ALA A 94 2.10 -15.84 -12.80
C ALA A 94 3.29 -16.29 -11.92
N GLY A 95 2.97 -17.04 -10.86
CA GLY A 95 3.94 -17.53 -9.88
C GLY A 95 4.44 -16.48 -8.89
N LYS A 96 3.91 -15.25 -8.92
CA LYS A 96 4.30 -14.16 -8.02
C LYS A 96 3.21 -13.82 -7.01
N THR A 97 3.64 -13.41 -5.83
CA THR A 97 2.75 -13.01 -4.73
C THR A 97 2.87 -11.52 -4.46
N LEU A 98 1.72 -10.85 -4.36
CA LEU A 98 1.59 -9.43 -3.99
C LEU A 98 0.84 -9.31 -2.66
N VAL A 99 1.50 -8.78 -1.64
CA VAL A 99 0.85 -8.43 -0.36
C VAL A 99 0.48 -6.94 -0.39
N ILE A 100 -0.73 -6.60 0.03
CA ILE A 100 -1.25 -5.22 0.02
C ILE A 100 -1.80 -4.91 1.41
N ASP A 101 -1.23 -3.92 2.08
CA ASP A 101 -1.72 -3.36 3.34
C ASP A 101 -2.54 -2.10 3.04
N PHE A 102 -3.84 -2.13 3.35
CA PHE A 102 -4.74 -1.02 3.06
C PHE A 102 -5.93 -0.95 4.02
N ALA A 103 -6.65 0.17 3.96
CA ALA A 103 -7.68 0.60 4.89
C ALA A 103 -7.14 0.93 6.30
N SER A 104 -6.62 -0.09 6.99
CA SER A 104 -5.85 -0.03 8.24
C SER A 104 -6.33 1.05 9.24
N PRO A 105 -7.64 1.09 9.59
CA PRO A 105 -8.18 2.11 10.48
C PRO A 105 -7.72 1.89 11.92
N ASN A 106 -7.73 2.97 12.70
CA ASN A 106 -7.61 2.87 14.15
C ASN A 106 -8.99 2.59 14.76
N LEU A 107 -9.16 1.42 15.39
CA LEU A 107 -10.47 0.96 15.88
C LEU A 107 -10.97 1.70 17.13
N ALA A 108 -10.17 2.57 17.75
CA ALA A 108 -10.66 3.45 18.81
C ALA A 108 -11.58 4.58 18.28
N ARG A 109 -11.70 4.73 16.95
CA ARG A 109 -12.58 5.68 16.29
C ARG A 109 -13.28 5.05 15.08
N PRO A 110 -14.48 5.53 14.70
CA PRO A 110 -15.15 5.04 13.51
C PRO A 110 -14.37 5.32 12.22
N VAL A 111 -14.57 4.48 11.22
CA VAL A 111 -14.02 4.67 9.86
C VAL A 111 -14.62 5.94 9.25
N HIS A 112 -13.76 6.91 8.93
CA HIS A 112 -14.14 8.15 8.24
C HIS A 112 -13.52 8.28 6.84
N ILE A 113 -13.83 9.38 6.15
CA ILE A 113 -13.48 9.66 4.75
C ILE A 113 -11.98 9.53 4.40
N ALA A 114 -11.08 9.70 5.37
CA ALA A 114 -9.65 9.55 5.11
C ALA A 114 -9.28 8.09 4.80
N HIS A 115 -9.96 7.13 5.43
CA HIS A 115 -9.75 5.71 5.16
C HIS A 115 -10.34 5.29 3.82
N LEU A 116 -11.41 5.94 3.34
CA LEU A 116 -12.04 5.60 2.06
C LEU A 116 -11.04 5.67 0.89
N ARG A 117 -10.09 6.59 0.95
CA ARG A 117 -9.03 6.71 -0.07
C ARG A 117 -8.14 5.46 -0.08
N SER A 118 -7.67 5.02 1.09
CA SER A 118 -6.85 3.82 1.21
C SER A 118 -7.63 2.57 0.80
N ILE A 119 -8.90 2.47 1.24
CA ILE A 119 -9.82 1.39 0.87
C ILE A 119 -9.96 1.27 -0.65
N ALA A 120 -10.34 2.36 -1.32
CA ALA A 120 -10.60 2.34 -2.77
C ALA A 120 -9.32 2.06 -3.58
N ILE A 121 -8.20 2.69 -3.21
CA ILE A 121 -6.92 2.51 -3.92
C ILE A 121 -6.39 1.10 -3.71
N GLY A 122 -6.37 0.60 -2.47
CA GLY A 122 -5.90 -0.74 -2.15
C GLY A 122 -6.72 -1.82 -2.84
N GLN A 123 -8.05 -1.69 -2.81
CA GLN A 123 -8.93 -2.64 -3.50
C GLN A 123 -8.77 -2.61 -5.02
N ALA A 124 -8.54 -1.44 -5.61
CA ALA A 124 -8.25 -1.33 -7.04
C ALA A 124 -6.91 -2.01 -7.39
N ILE A 125 -5.86 -1.79 -6.60
CA ILE A 125 -4.56 -2.46 -6.79
C ILE A 125 -4.72 -3.98 -6.68
N TYR A 126 -5.47 -4.46 -5.67
CA TYR A 126 -5.76 -5.88 -5.48
C TYR A 126 -6.43 -6.47 -6.73
N ARG A 127 -7.57 -5.93 -7.14
CA ARG A 127 -8.38 -6.45 -8.26
C ARG A 127 -7.60 -6.41 -9.58
N ILE A 128 -6.86 -5.33 -9.84
CA ILE A 128 -6.07 -5.22 -11.07
C ILE A 128 -4.98 -6.30 -11.11
N HIS A 129 -4.22 -6.47 -10.03
CA HIS A 129 -3.12 -7.45 -10.00
C HIS A 129 -3.62 -8.89 -10.03
N ASP A 130 -4.71 -9.19 -9.32
CA ASP A 130 -5.37 -10.49 -9.35
C ASP A 130 -5.84 -10.82 -10.78
N PHE A 131 -6.47 -9.85 -11.46
CA PHE A 131 -6.90 -9.99 -12.85
C PHE A 131 -5.75 -10.21 -13.84
N VAL A 132 -4.53 -9.75 -13.54
CA VAL A 132 -3.32 -10.00 -14.34
C VAL A 132 -2.44 -11.12 -13.79
N GLY A 133 -3.02 -12.02 -12.99
CA GLY A 133 -2.45 -13.32 -12.64
C GLY A 133 -1.52 -13.33 -11.43
N TRP A 134 -1.49 -12.27 -10.61
CA TRP A 134 -0.78 -12.29 -9.33
C TRP A 134 -1.58 -13.05 -8.28
N LYS A 135 -0.89 -13.74 -7.36
CA LYS A 135 -1.50 -14.17 -6.11
C LYS A 135 -1.54 -12.97 -5.15
N CYS A 136 -2.68 -12.31 -5.05
CA CYS A 136 -2.87 -11.18 -4.13
C CYS A 136 -3.19 -11.64 -2.71
N VAL A 137 -2.73 -10.87 -1.72
CA VAL A 137 -3.09 -11.01 -0.30
C VAL A 137 -3.38 -9.62 0.26
N GLY A 138 -4.64 -9.31 0.53
CA GLY A 138 -5.12 -8.08 1.13
C GLY A 138 -5.11 -8.17 2.66
N ILE A 139 -4.33 -7.32 3.31
CA ILE A 139 -4.20 -7.24 4.76
C ILE A 139 -4.82 -5.93 5.24
N ASN A 140 -5.69 -6.03 6.24
CA ASN A 140 -6.18 -4.88 6.99
C ASN A 140 -5.41 -4.79 8.32
N HIS A 141 -4.45 -3.86 8.40
CA HIS A 141 -3.58 -3.72 9.56
C HIS A 141 -4.20 -2.79 10.61
N TRP A 142 -5.07 -3.33 11.46
CA TRP A 142 -5.81 -2.51 12.42
C TRP A 142 -4.91 -1.81 13.44
N GLY A 143 -5.15 -0.52 13.61
CA GLY A 143 -4.68 0.21 14.79
C GLY A 143 -5.55 -0.16 15.98
N ASP A 144 -5.32 -1.34 16.55
CA ASP A 144 -6.10 -1.96 17.63
C ASP A 144 -5.37 -1.89 19.00
N TYR A 145 -4.22 -1.21 19.07
CA TYR A 145 -3.42 -1.10 20.28
C TYR A 145 -2.80 0.30 20.41
N GLY A 146 -2.36 0.67 21.62
CA GLY A 146 -1.62 1.90 21.89
C GLY A 146 -2.41 3.04 22.53
N THR A 147 -1.88 4.26 22.44
CA THR A 147 -2.33 5.41 23.24
C THR A 147 -3.80 5.75 23.07
N ASN A 148 -4.36 5.60 21.86
CA ASN A 148 -5.78 5.88 21.62
C ASN A 148 -6.69 4.95 22.45
N PHE A 149 -6.31 3.68 22.63
CA PHE A 149 -7.04 2.75 23.50
C PHE A 149 -6.82 3.06 24.97
N GLY A 150 -5.63 3.48 25.38
CA GLY A 150 -5.39 3.96 26.75
C GLY A 150 -6.31 5.14 27.11
N GLN A 151 -6.48 6.09 26.18
CA GLN A 151 -7.40 7.22 26.34
C GLN A 151 -8.85 6.77 26.40
N LEU A 152 -9.28 5.88 25.51
CA LEU A 152 -10.65 5.38 25.48
C LEU A 152 -11.01 4.56 26.73
N LEU A 153 -10.09 3.72 27.21
CA LEU A 153 -10.24 2.98 28.47
C LEU A 153 -10.37 3.93 29.66
N ALA A 154 -9.50 4.93 29.77
CA ALA A 154 -9.57 5.93 30.83
C ALA A 154 -10.89 6.70 30.79
N ALA A 155 -11.31 7.17 29.60
CA ALA A 155 -12.58 7.85 29.40
C ALA A 155 -13.78 6.97 29.82
N TYR A 156 -13.75 5.69 29.46
CA TYR A 156 -14.79 4.74 29.82
C TYR A 156 -14.90 4.59 31.33
N LEU A 157 -13.79 4.35 32.02
CA LEU A 157 -13.79 4.18 33.47
C LEU A 157 -14.25 5.42 34.24
N MET A 158 -13.97 6.61 33.70
CA MET A 158 -14.33 7.87 34.36
C MET A 158 -15.78 8.30 34.11
N TRP A 159 -16.28 8.08 32.89
CA TRP A 159 -17.49 8.77 32.42
C TRP A 159 -18.52 7.89 31.74
N ALA A 160 -18.22 6.62 31.42
CA ALA A 160 -19.17 5.78 30.73
C ALA A 160 -20.37 5.43 31.63
N ASP A 161 -21.54 5.41 31.00
CA ASP A 161 -22.70 4.66 31.46
C ASP A 161 -22.71 3.33 30.70
N PRO A 162 -22.39 2.18 31.34
CA PRO A 162 -22.27 0.90 30.63
C PRO A 162 -23.53 0.49 29.87
N GLU A 163 -24.72 0.86 30.35
CA GLU A 163 -25.98 0.49 29.69
C GLU A 163 -26.22 1.34 28.43
N LYS A 164 -25.85 2.63 28.45
CA LYS A 164 -25.88 3.47 27.24
C LYS A 164 -24.87 2.98 26.21
N VAL A 165 -23.65 2.66 26.65
CA VAL A 165 -22.62 2.13 25.75
C VAL A 165 -23.08 0.83 25.11
N LYS A 166 -23.68 -0.11 25.84
CA LYS A 166 -24.23 -1.34 25.23
C LYS A 166 -25.34 -1.06 24.22
N ALA A 167 -26.18 -0.05 24.45
CA ALA A 167 -27.29 0.27 23.56
C ALA A 167 -26.83 0.96 22.25
N ASN A 168 -25.76 1.77 22.30
CA ASN A 168 -25.21 2.45 21.12
C ASN A 168 -23.66 2.54 21.18
N PRO A 169 -22.94 1.41 21.04
CA PRO A 169 -21.52 1.35 21.37
C PRO A 169 -20.67 2.33 20.60
N VAL A 170 -20.81 2.36 19.26
CA VAL A 170 -19.96 3.17 18.39
C VAL A 170 -20.10 4.67 18.70
N SER A 171 -21.33 5.16 18.85
CA SER A 171 -21.58 6.59 19.09
C SER A 171 -21.14 7.02 20.49
N GLU A 172 -21.42 6.19 21.51
CA GLU A 172 -21.07 6.50 22.90
C GLU A 172 -19.55 6.41 23.13
N LEU A 173 -18.87 5.42 22.55
CA LEU A 173 -17.41 5.32 22.61
C LEU A 173 -16.74 6.49 21.89
N LEU A 174 -17.26 6.93 20.74
CA LEU A 174 -16.77 8.13 20.06
C LEU A 174 -16.97 9.38 20.94
N ALA A 175 -18.13 9.54 21.58
CA ALA A 175 -18.40 10.67 22.47
C ALA A 175 -17.42 10.71 23.65
N LEU A 176 -17.14 9.55 24.27
CA LEU A 176 -16.14 9.42 25.32
C LEU A 176 -14.73 9.79 24.83
N TYR A 177 -14.35 9.31 23.64
CA TYR A 177 -13.06 9.64 23.04
C TYR A 177 -12.91 11.14 22.77
N ILE A 178 -13.94 11.79 22.20
CA ILE A 178 -13.94 13.23 21.93
C ILE A 178 -13.81 14.00 23.25
N ARG A 179 -14.67 13.69 24.22
CA ARG A 179 -14.64 14.31 25.55
C ARG A 179 -13.27 14.20 26.21
N PHE A 180 -12.64 13.03 26.14
CA PHE A 180 -11.30 12.83 26.69
C PHE A 180 -10.26 13.74 26.04
N ASN A 181 -10.31 13.88 24.72
CA ASN A 181 -9.36 14.72 24.00
C ASN A 181 -9.57 16.21 24.28
N GLU A 182 -10.81 16.66 24.48
CA GLU A 182 -11.12 18.03 24.89
C GLU A 182 -10.66 18.31 26.33
N GLU A 183 -10.96 17.41 27.27
CA GLU A 183 -10.59 17.62 28.67
C GLU A 183 -9.06 17.51 28.90
N LYS A 184 -8.34 16.68 28.13
CA LYS A 184 -6.87 16.55 28.31
C LYS A 184 -6.10 17.82 27.93
N GLU A 185 -6.67 18.70 27.09
CA GLU A 185 -6.04 19.99 26.77
C GLU A 185 -6.00 20.91 27.98
N GLN A 186 -6.93 20.73 28.91
CA GLN A 186 -7.09 21.54 30.12
C GLN A 186 -6.56 20.83 31.37
N ASN A 187 -6.46 19.50 31.34
CA ASN A 187 -5.99 18.67 32.44
C ASN A 187 -4.89 17.69 32.00
N PRO A 188 -3.60 18.04 32.23
CA PRO A 188 -2.47 17.17 31.90
C PRO A 188 -2.51 15.79 32.59
N ASP A 189 -3.12 15.68 33.78
CA ASP A 189 -3.18 14.44 34.55
C ASP A 189 -3.95 13.33 33.81
N LEU A 190 -4.88 13.70 32.92
CA LEU A 190 -5.60 12.74 32.08
C LEU A 190 -4.65 11.94 31.19
N GLN A 191 -3.56 12.53 30.70
CA GLN A 191 -2.59 11.75 29.93
C GLN A 191 -1.92 10.66 30.76
N ASP A 192 -1.66 10.92 32.04
CA ASP A 192 -1.06 9.93 32.92
C ASP A 192 -2.06 8.83 33.28
N GLU A 193 -3.35 9.15 33.41
CA GLU A 193 -4.40 8.13 33.55
C GLU A 193 -4.52 7.23 32.30
N ALA A 194 -4.43 7.81 31.09
CA ALA A 194 -4.41 7.02 29.86
C ALA A 194 -3.19 6.08 29.79
N LYS A 195 -2.01 6.55 30.21
CA LYS A 195 -0.80 5.71 30.29
C LYS A 195 -0.95 4.59 31.33
N LYS A 196 -1.58 4.87 32.48
CA LYS A 196 -1.87 3.84 33.50
C LYS A 196 -2.81 2.77 32.97
N CYS A 197 -3.89 3.15 32.27
CA CYS A 197 -4.81 2.21 31.65
C CYS A 197 -4.13 1.36 30.58
N LEU A 198 -3.29 1.97 29.73
CA LEU A 198 -2.52 1.23 28.73
C LEU A 198 -1.51 0.26 29.37
N ARG A 199 -0.87 0.65 30.48
CA ARG A 199 0.02 -0.25 31.23
C ARG A 199 -0.74 -1.43 31.83
N ARG A 200 -1.89 -1.20 32.47
CA ARG A 200 -2.75 -2.28 32.98
C ARG A 200 -3.16 -3.24 31.87
N LEU A 201 -3.50 -2.72 30.68
CA LEU A 201 -3.79 -3.55 29.51
C LEU A 201 -2.58 -4.41 29.10
N ALA A 202 -1.38 -3.81 29.04
CA ALA A 202 -0.14 -4.52 28.71
C ALA A 202 0.22 -5.60 29.76
N ASP A 203 -0.07 -5.34 31.03
CA ASP A 203 0.14 -6.27 32.15
C ASP A 203 -0.91 -7.41 32.19
N GLY A 204 -1.89 -7.40 31.27
CA GLY A 204 -2.91 -8.44 31.16
C GLY A 204 -4.04 -8.33 32.19
N ASP A 205 -4.29 -7.14 32.74
CA ASP A 205 -5.41 -6.89 33.64
C ASP A 205 -6.74 -7.33 32.99
N ALA A 206 -7.46 -8.23 33.67
CA ALA A 206 -8.63 -8.89 33.09
C ALA A 206 -9.78 -7.91 32.75
N GLU A 207 -9.95 -6.85 33.55
CA GLU A 207 -10.96 -5.82 33.28
C GLU A 207 -10.56 -5.01 32.04
N MET A 208 -9.31 -4.56 31.97
CA MET A 208 -8.82 -3.78 30.83
C MET A 208 -8.85 -4.59 29.54
N VAL A 209 -8.41 -5.85 29.57
CA VAL A 209 -8.45 -6.75 28.41
C VAL A 209 -9.89 -6.99 27.96
N SER A 210 -10.84 -7.16 28.89
CA SER A 210 -12.25 -7.34 28.56
C SER A 210 -12.84 -6.11 27.87
N LEU A 211 -12.58 -4.91 28.40
CA LEU A 211 -13.07 -3.66 27.80
C LEU A 211 -12.42 -3.39 26.44
N TRP A 212 -11.12 -3.62 26.33
CA TRP A 212 -10.37 -3.46 25.09
C TRP A 212 -10.90 -4.36 23.98
N ARG A 213 -11.14 -5.65 24.28
CA ARG A 213 -11.76 -6.59 23.32
C ARG A 213 -13.15 -6.13 22.90
N PHE A 214 -13.98 -5.69 23.84
CA PHE A 214 -15.29 -5.14 23.52
C PHE A 214 -15.19 -3.94 22.57
N PHE A 215 -14.27 -3.00 22.80
CA PHE A 215 -14.08 -1.85 21.90
C PHE A 215 -13.63 -2.27 20.49
N ILE A 216 -12.70 -3.23 20.40
CA ILE A 216 -12.26 -3.79 19.11
C ILE A 216 -13.43 -4.45 18.38
N ASP A 217 -14.20 -5.29 19.06
CA ASP A 217 -15.31 -6.02 18.44
C ASP A 217 -16.37 -5.07 17.89
N GLU A 218 -16.74 -4.02 18.62
CA GLU A 218 -17.70 -3.02 18.15
C GLU A 218 -17.13 -2.17 17.00
N GLY A 219 -15.86 -1.75 17.09
CA GLY A 219 -15.19 -1.01 16.03
C GLY A 219 -15.07 -1.84 14.74
N ARG A 220 -14.76 -3.14 14.89
CA ARG A 220 -14.68 -4.12 13.80
C ARG A 220 -16.02 -4.27 13.09
N ARG A 221 -17.11 -4.52 13.83
CA ARG A 221 -18.45 -4.70 13.23
C ARG A 221 -18.86 -3.50 12.39
N GLU A 222 -18.59 -2.28 12.86
CA GLU A 222 -18.91 -1.08 12.09
C GLU A 222 -18.02 -0.92 10.86
N ALA A 223 -16.73 -1.26 10.96
CA ALA A 223 -15.82 -1.25 9.81
C ALA A 223 -16.23 -2.28 8.76
N GLU A 224 -16.57 -3.51 9.16
CA GLU A 224 -17.03 -4.58 8.27
C GLU A 224 -18.32 -4.19 7.54
N ARG A 225 -19.28 -3.56 8.22
CA ARG A 225 -20.49 -3.02 7.58
C ARG A 225 -20.16 -2.03 6.46
N ILE A 226 -19.14 -1.20 6.65
CA ILE A 226 -18.69 -0.24 5.62
C ILE A 226 -17.99 -0.98 4.47
N TYR A 227 -17.18 -1.99 4.76
CA TYR A 227 -16.52 -2.80 3.74
C TYR A 227 -17.53 -3.56 2.86
N ASP A 228 -18.61 -4.09 3.45
CA ASP A 228 -19.70 -4.74 2.71
C ASP A 228 -20.38 -3.77 1.74
N ILE A 229 -20.67 -2.54 2.18
CA ILE A 229 -21.27 -1.50 1.34
C ILE A 229 -20.37 -1.14 0.16
N LEU A 230 -19.04 -1.19 0.36
CA LEU A 230 -18.05 -0.83 -0.63
C LEU A 230 -17.60 -2.01 -1.50
N ASP A 231 -18.09 -3.23 -1.24
CA ASP A 231 -17.65 -4.48 -1.87
C ASP A 231 -16.12 -4.67 -1.80
N VAL A 232 -15.60 -4.51 -0.58
CA VAL A 232 -14.17 -4.66 -0.27
C VAL A 232 -13.96 -5.90 0.57
N HIS A 233 -12.96 -6.68 0.19
CA HIS A 233 -12.63 -7.95 0.84
C HIS A 233 -11.17 -7.92 1.28
N PHE A 234 -10.88 -8.60 2.39
CA PHE A 234 -9.53 -8.77 2.91
C PHE A 234 -9.30 -10.27 3.18
N ASP A 235 -8.08 -10.74 2.91
CA ASP A 235 -7.68 -12.11 3.19
C ASP A 235 -7.27 -12.27 4.65
N GLU A 236 -6.79 -11.19 5.27
CA GLU A 236 -6.35 -11.22 6.65
C GLU A 236 -6.58 -9.90 7.41
N PHE A 237 -6.96 -10.05 8.68
CA PHE A 237 -7.05 -8.96 9.65
C PHE A 237 -6.00 -9.19 10.75
N LEU A 238 -4.91 -8.42 10.72
CA LEU A 238 -3.84 -8.49 11.72
C LEU A 238 -3.56 -7.09 12.24
N GLY A 239 -3.98 -6.80 13.48
CA GLY A 239 -3.72 -5.51 14.10
C GLY A 239 -2.32 -5.38 14.71
N GLU A 240 -1.99 -4.17 15.18
CA GLU A 240 -0.77 -3.86 15.92
C GLU A 240 -0.60 -4.75 17.16
N SER A 241 -1.70 -5.12 17.82
CA SER A 241 -1.71 -5.95 19.04
C SER A 241 -1.10 -7.33 18.83
N PHE A 242 -1.25 -7.90 17.63
CA PHE A 242 -0.69 -9.22 17.28
C PHE A 242 0.84 -9.24 17.30
N PHE A 243 1.47 -8.07 17.10
CA PHE A 243 2.92 -7.95 17.03
C PHE A 243 3.55 -7.51 18.35
N ALA A 244 2.76 -7.20 19.37
CA ALA A 244 3.25 -6.64 20.63
C ALA A 244 4.25 -7.56 21.36
N ASP A 245 4.08 -8.88 21.25
CA ASP A 245 4.95 -9.91 21.82
C ASP A 245 6.16 -10.28 20.94
N LYS A 246 6.24 -9.76 19.71
CA LYS A 246 7.29 -10.07 18.71
C LYS A 246 8.35 -8.97 18.59
N LEU A 247 8.25 -7.91 19.40
CA LEU A 247 9.09 -6.73 19.27
C LEU A 247 10.51 -6.95 19.80
N GLU A 248 10.68 -7.86 20.77
CA GLU A 248 12.02 -8.22 21.25
C GLU A 248 12.81 -8.97 20.17
N ASP A 249 12.15 -9.85 19.42
CA ASP A 249 12.78 -10.60 18.32
C ASP A 249 13.35 -9.66 17.25
N VAL A 250 12.63 -8.57 16.95
CA VAL A 250 13.13 -7.53 16.04
C VAL A 250 14.37 -6.85 16.62
N VAL A 251 14.34 -6.45 17.89
CA VAL A 251 15.49 -5.79 18.52
C VAL A 251 16.72 -6.70 18.52
N GLU A 252 16.55 -7.97 18.89
CA GLU A 252 17.63 -8.96 18.87
C GLU A 252 18.19 -9.18 17.47
N LEU A 253 17.34 -9.21 16.44
CA LEU A 253 17.75 -9.37 15.04
C LEU A 253 18.73 -8.26 14.63
N TYR A 254 18.37 -7.00 14.86
CA TYR A 254 19.21 -5.86 14.48
C TYR A 254 20.49 -5.77 15.32
N GLN A 255 20.44 -6.14 16.60
CA GLN A 255 21.63 -6.21 17.45
C GLN A 255 22.60 -7.30 16.99
N LYS A 256 22.10 -8.52 16.68
CA LYS A 256 22.92 -9.63 16.18
C LYS A 256 23.53 -9.32 14.82
N ALA A 257 22.83 -8.54 13.98
CA ALA A 257 23.35 -8.06 12.70
C ALA A 257 24.37 -6.90 12.83
N GLY A 258 24.54 -6.31 14.04
CA GLY A 258 25.42 -5.16 14.26
C GLY A 258 24.89 -3.86 13.63
N LEU A 259 23.58 -3.79 13.35
CA LEU A 259 22.92 -2.65 12.72
C LEU A 259 22.28 -1.68 13.73
N ALA A 260 21.98 -2.16 14.93
CA ALA A 260 21.43 -1.33 16.01
C ALA A 260 22.54 -0.71 16.87
N GLU A 261 22.37 0.56 17.21
CA GLU A 261 23.23 1.30 18.14
C GLU A 261 22.41 2.08 19.17
N GLU A 262 23.01 2.32 20.34
CA GLU A 262 22.42 3.20 21.35
C GLU A 262 22.74 4.67 21.05
N SER A 263 21.71 5.53 21.15
CA SER A 263 21.83 6.98 20.99
C SER A 263 20.85 7.67 21.95
N ASP A 264 21.38 8.49 22.87
CA ASP A 264 20.60 9.18 23.91
C ASP A 264 19.65 8.26 24.71
N GLY A 265 20.09 7.03 24.98
CA GLY A 265 19.33 5.99 25.67
C GLY A 265 18.29 5.27 24.82
N ALA A 266 18.03 5.73 23.59
CA ALA A 266 17.19 5.02 22.62
C ALA A 266 18.03 4.02 21.81
N LEU A 267 17.38 2.99 21.26
CA LEU A 267 17.99 2.05 20.33
C LEU A 267 17.56 2.40 18.90
N ILE A 268 18.53 2.69 18.04
CA ILE A 268 18.29 3.18 16.68
C ILE A 268 19.08 2.40 15.63
N VAL A 269 18.65 2.51 14.38
CA VAL A 269 19.37 2.08 13.17
C VAL A 269 19.67 3.33 12.34
N ARG A 270 20.95 3.62 12.11
CA ARG A 270 21.36 4.71 11.23
C ARG A 270 21.12 4.33 9.77
N LEU A 271 20.60 5.28 9.01
CA LEU A 271 20.16 5.06 7.62
C LEU A 271 21.04 5.78 6.60
N ASP A 272 22.29 6.07 6.98
CA ASP A 272 23.27 6.73 6.13
C ASP A 272 23.71 5.81 4.97
N GLY A 273 24.06 6.37 3.81
CA GLY A 273 25.03 5.70 2.92
C GLY A 273 24.75 5.65 1.41
N ASP A 274 23.53 5.84 0.91
CA ASP A 274 23.23 5.41 -0.48
C ASP A 274 22.65 6.49 -1.42
N GLY A 275 22.94 7.76 -1.15
CA GLY A 275 22.49 8.88 -1.99
C GLY A 275 21.00 9.23 -1.87
N GLU A 276 20.24 8.46 -1.08
CA GLU A 276 18.93 8.84 -0.58
C GLU A 276 19.07 9.65 0.72
N ASP A 277 18.58 10.88 0.72
CA ASP A 277 18.53 11.73 1.91
C ASP A 277 17.36 11.29 2.81
N ILE A 278 17.64 10.42 3.79
CA ILE A 278 16.71 10.04 4.87
C ILE A 278 17.21 10.74 6.15
N PRO A 279 16.56 11.82 6.59
CA PRO A 279 17.14 12.76 7.56
C PRO A 279 17.14 12.27 9.00
N ALA A 280 16.50 11.13 9.30
CA ALA A 280 16.32 10.64 10.66
C ALA A 280 16.50 9.12 10.74
N PRO A 281 17.08 8.60 11.82
CA PRO A 281 17.26 7.17 11.99
C PRO A 281 15.93 6.44 12.20
N CYS A 282 15.94 5.13 11.96
CA CYS A 282 14.85 4.25 12.35
C CYS A 282 14.99 3.94 13.85
N MET A 283 13.99 4.27 14.67
CA MET A 283 14.07 4.08 16.12
C MET A 283 13.39 2.78 16.51
N LEU A 284 14.13 1.79 16.99
CA LEU A 284 13.57 0.49 17.39
C LEU A 284 12.96 0.55 18.80
N ARG A 285 13.60 1.28 19.73
CA ARG A 285 13.18 1.41 21.13
C ARG A 285 13.45 2.83 21.62
N THR A 286 12.50 3.40 22.38
CA THR A 286 12.68 4.73 23.00
C THR A 286 13.63 4.68 24.19
N SER A 287 14.05 5.85 24.69
CA SER A 287 14.88 5.98 25.89
C SER A 287 14.21 5.46 27.17
N ASN A 288 12.89 5.36 27.18
CA ASN A 288 12.12 4.77 28.29
C ASN A 288 11.92 3.25 28.13
N GLY A 289 12.60 2.62 27.17
CA GLY A 289 12.53 1.18 26.91
C GLY A 289 11.27 0.74 26.16
N THR A 290 10.40 1.65 25.74
CA THR A 290 9.15 1.29 25.04
C THR A 290 9.38 1.06 23.54
N SER A 291 8.65 0.10 22.98
CA SER A 291 8.61 -0.11 21.53
C SER A 291 8.01 1.08 20.78
N THR A 292 8.45 1.26 19.54
CA THR A 292 7.98 2.30 18.61
C THR A 292 7.06 1.74 17.53
N TYR A 293 6.50 2.61 16.69
CA TYR A 293 5.81 2.16 15.48
C TYR A 293 6.77 1.51 14.47
N HIS A 294 8.03 1.97 14.38
CA HIS A 294 9.03 1.36 13.49
C HIS A 294 9.24 -0.12 13.80
N SER A 295 9.47 -0.48 15.07
CA SER A 295 9.68 -1.88 15.45
C SER A 295 8.44 -2.75 15.22
N ARG A 296 7.23 -2.21 15.40
CA ARG A 296 5.97 -2.93 15.11
C ARG A 296 5.79 -3.18 13.62
N ASP A 297 6.00 -2.17 12.78
CA ASP A 297 5.85 -2.32 11.33
C ASP A 297 6.95 -3.21 10.72
N ILE A 298 8.16 -3.19 11.29
CA ILE A 298 9.22 -4.14 10.93
C ILE A 298 8.79 -5.56 11.31
N ALA A 299 8.26 -5.78 12.53
CA ALA A 299 7.74 -7.08 12.93
C ALA A 299 6.63 -7.57 11.97
N ALA A 300 5.72 -6.66 11.59
CA ALA A 300 4.67 -6.95 10.63
C ALA A 300 5.22 -7.31 9.25
N LEU A 301 6.21 -6.57 8.74
CA LEU A 301 6.85 -6.84 7.46
C LEU A 301 7.58 -8.19 7.45
N LEU A 302 8.35 -8.49 8.50
CA LEU A 302 9.04 -9.78 8.65
C LEU A 302 8.06 -10.94 8.72
N HIS A 303 6.98 -10.81 9.49
CA HIS A 303 5.93 -11.81 9.57
C HIS A 303 5.26 -12.06 8.21
N ARG A 304 4.95 -10.99 7.46
CA ARG A 304 4.38 -11.09 6.11
C ARG A 304 5.35 -11.79 5.16
N HIS A 305 6.64 -11.49 5.26
CA HIS A 305 7.66 -12.11 4.41
C HIS A 305 7.80 -13.61 4.72
N GLU A 306 7.86 -13.97 6.00
CA GLU A 306 7.91 -15.37 6.45
C GLU A 306 6.67 -16.15 6.01
N LYS A 307 5.48 -15.55 6.18
CA LYS A 307 4.20 -16.22 5.90
C LYS A 307 3.90 -16.34 4.41
N TYR A 308 4.21 -15.31 3.63
CA TYR A 308 3.76 -15.23 2.23
C TYR A 308 4.88 -15.37 1.20
N ALA A 309 6.15 -15.25 1.60
CA ALA A 309 7.30 -15.24 0.69
C ALA A 309 7.02 -14.34 -0.53
N PHE A 310 6.55 -13.11 -0.28
CA PHE A 310 6.02 -12.24 -1.30
C PHE A 310 7.11 -11.71 -2.25
N ASP A 311 6.76 -11.51 -3.52
CA ASP A 311 7.62 -10.84 -4.50
C ASP A 311 7.49 -9.32 -4.41
N ARG A 312 6.33 -8.83 -3.98
CA ARG A 312 6.03 -7.42 -3.77
C ARG A 312 5.15 -7.21 -2.55
N VAL A 313 5.40 -6.11 -1.84
CA VAL A 313 4.52 -5.58 -0.81
C VAL A 313 4.16 -4.13 -1.14
N VAL A 314 2.90 -3.77 -0.96
CA VAL A 314 2.39 -2.41 -1.20
C VAL A 314 1.69 -1.94 0.07
N TYR A 315 2.09 -0.77 0.57
CA TYR A 315 1.46 -0.10 1.70
C TYR A 315 0.66 1.10 1.20
N VAL A 316 -0.66 1.06 1.35
CA VAL A 316 -1.56 2.13 0.91
C VAL A 316 -1.89 3.01 2.12
N THR A 317 -0.99 3.95 2.39
CA THR A 317 -1.09 4.87 3.54
C THR A 317 -1.19 6.34 3.12
N ASP A 318 -1.42 7.22 4.08
CA ASP A 318 -1.39 8.67 3.91
C ASP A 318 0.05 9.17 3.62
N MET A 319 0.19 10.17 2.74
CA MET A 319 1.49 10.73 2.36
C MET A 319 2.31 11.25 3.55
N ARG A 320 1.67 11.62 4.67
CA ARG A 320 2.37 12.02 5.91
C ARG A 320 3.26 10.91 6.48
N GLN A 321 3.02 9.65 6.13
CA GLN A 321 3.80 8.50 6.58
C GLN A 321 4.95 8.10 5.63
N ILE A 322 5.21 8.87 4.56
CA ILE A 322 6.28 8.54 3.59
C ILE A 322 7.64 8.38 4.28
N LEU A 323 8.01 9.28 5.19
CA LEU A 323 9.30 9.20 5.89
C LEU A 323 9.39 7.91 6.71
N HIS A 324 8.33 7.57 7.44
CA HIS A 324 8.26 6.37 8.28
C HIS A 324 8.49 5.09 7.45
N PHE A 325 7.78 4.92 6.33
CA PHE A 325 7.97 3.74 5.49
C PHE A 325 9.31 3.73 4.76
N ARG A 326 9.84 4.88 4.34
CA ARG A 326 11.20 4.95 3.79
C ARG A 326 12.25 4.50 4.82
N GLN A 327 12.06 4.85 6.09
CA GLN A 327 12.94 4.39 7.16
C GLN A 327 12.87 2.88 7.36
N ILE A 328 11.65 2.32 7.40
CA ILE A 328 11.44 0.86 7.56
C ILE A 328 11.97 0.06 6.39
N PHE A 329 11.77 0.51 5.15
CA PHE A 329 12.27 -0.21 3.97
C PHE A 329 13.78 -0.11 3.81
N LYS A 330 14.39 0.93 4.39
CA LYS A 330 15.83 1.12 4.37
C LYS A 330 16.55 0.30 5.44
N ALA A 331 15.96 0.25 6.64
CA ALA A 331 16.47 -0.48 7.78
C ALA A 331 16.44 -1.99 7.55
#